data_AF-A0A534Q8R0-F1
#
_entry.id   AF-A0A534Q8R0-F1
#
_cell.length_a   1.000
_cell.length_b   1.000
_cell.length_c   1.000
_cell.angle_alpha   90.00
_cell.angle_beta   90.00
_cell.angle_gamma   90.00
#
_symmetry.space_group_name_H-M   'P 1'
#
loop_
_entity.id
_entity.type
_entity.pdbx_description
1 polymer ?
#
loop_
_entity_poly.entity_id
_entity_poly.type
_entity_poly.pdbx_seq_one_letter_code
_entity_poly.pdbx_strand_id
1 'polypeptide(L)'
;MSTASTLLGSIFGPFGESHHAIANSAISANRTRRSLFIFPPDGLRSPLFLGGSRFARLRLAARPLRGLAGCAKLAPAQCAIQAGKRRLSSASMAKEVYVAAVGLTKVDLTGRIFGSIFDLFSDAYARALEDSSVRSFDAVQVGVMDSEEFENRANIATVVVDRLGLTGIPAVRSETASSTGASALHEAYYKIASGEAESVLVLGGERMKTVNTEVATAILSKSVDPEERRFGFTMPALIALITQAWFRELGLDEEAGAQVLARLMHRAHALGAHNPLAAFYARPEPLSAYFDPRANLPVATPLR
;
A
#
# COMPACT_ATOMS: atom_id res chain seq x y z
N MET A 1 63.31 10.71 -27.06
CA MET A 1 64.41 10.48 -26.11
C MET A 1 63.80 10.48 -24.73
N SER A 2 63.76 9.44 -23.88
CA SER A 2 64.24 8.06 -23.84
C SER A 2 63.49 7.50 -22.60
N THR A 3 62.44 6.68 -22.76
CA THR A 3 62.42 5.20 -22.62
C THR A 3 62.87 4.63 -21.27
N ALA A 4 61.95 3.90 -20.60
CA ALA A 4 62.10 2.55 -20.02
C ALA A 4 60.71 2.13 -19.45
N SER A 5 59.87 1.33 -20.13
CA SER A 5 59.92 -0.12 -20.42
C SER A 5 59.51 -0.98 -19.20
N THR A 6 58.28 -1.52 -19.10
CA THR A 6 57.69 -2.76 -19.71
C THR A 6 57.99 -4.05 -18.94
N LEU A 7 56.94 -4.78 -18.52
CA LEU A 7 56.67 -6.23 -18.74
C LEU A 7 55.50 -6.66 -17.79
N LEU A 8 54.27 -6.96 -18.27
CA LEU A 8 53.78 -8.21 -18.89
C LEU A 8 54.03 -9.45 -18.00
N GLY A 9 53.07 -10.34 -17.72
CA GLY A 9 51.72 -10.51 -18.27
C GLY A 9 50.95 -11.65 -17.59
N SER A 10 49.70 -11.76 -18.03
CA SER A 10 48.69 -12.82 -17.88
C SER A 10 49.17 -14.28 -17.89
N ILE A 11 48.43 -15.20 -17.24
CA ILE A 11 48.06 -16.54 -17.73
C ILE A 11 46.89 -17.11 -16.89
N PHE A 12 45.92 -17.74 -17.55
CA PHE A 12 44.71 -18.38 -17.05
C PHE A 12 44.91 -19.82 -16.51
N GLY A 13 44.20 -20.17 -15.41
CA GLY A 13 43.52 -21.46 -15.10
C GLY A 13 44.32 -22.65 -14.53
N PRO A 14 43.68 -23.78 -14.08
CA PRO A 14 42.28 -23.98 -13.63
C PRO A 14 42.09 -25.00 -12.44
N PHE A 15 40.82 -25.23 -12.03
CA PHE A 15 40.22 -26.37 -11.26
C PHE A 15 40.59 -26.69 -9.79
N GLY A 16 39.55 -26.98 -8.97
CA GLY A 16 39.65 -27.87 -7.81
C GLY A 16 38.65 -27.62 -6.66
N GLU A 17 37.59 -28.42 -6.59
CA GLU A 17 36.70 -28.57 -5.41
C GLU A 17 37.43 -29.18 -4.20
N SER A 18 37.00 -28.88 -2.96
CA SER A 18 36.82 -29.89 -1.89
C SER A 18 36.24 -29.31 -0.59
N HIS A 19 35.41 -30.15 0.05
CA HIS A 19 34.60 -29.93 1.24
C HIS A 19 35.35 -30.11 2.58
N HIS A 20 34.64 -29.72 3.66
CA HIS A 20 34.82 -30.02 5.10
C HIS A 20 35.69 -29.06 5.92
N ALA A 21 35.47 -28.81 7.22
CA ALA A 21 34.31 -28.80 8.11
C ALA A 21 34.88 -28.39 9.49
N ILE A 22 34.15 -27.55 10.23
CA ILE A 22 34.12 -27.46 11.71
C ILE A 22 35.35 -26.89 12.44
N ALA A 23 35.16 -25.73 13.07
CA ALA A 23 35.57 -25.52 14.46
C ALA A 23 34.60 -24.56 15.16
N ASN A 24 33.86 -25.12 16.12
CA ASN A 24 33.04 -24.41 17.09
C ASN A 24 33.93 -23.64 18.09
N SER A 25 33.55 -22.40 18.41
CA SER A 25 33.70 -21.91 19.78
C SER A 25 32.63 -20.87 20.07
N ALA A 26 31.76 -21.21 21.01
CA ALA A 26 30.67 -20.41 21.52
C ALA A 26 31.19 -19.27 22.40
N ILE A 27 30.68 -18.04 22.20
CA ILE A 27 30.50 -17.07 23.28
C ILE A 27 29.08 -16.49 23.23
N SER A 28 28.42 -16.74 24.35
CA SER A 28 27.11 -16.38 24.87
C SER A 28 26.58 -14.95 24.60
N ALA A 29 25.33 -14.93 24.15
CA ALA A 29 24.19 -14.11 24.60
C ALA A 29 24.28 -12.56 24.64
N ASN A 30 23.61 -11.92 23.67
CA ASN A 30 22.52 -11.00 24.01
C ASN A 30 21.49 -10.95 22.86
N ARG A 31 20.34 -11.60 23.05
CA ARG A 31 19.25 -11.70 22.06
C ARG A 31 18.26 -10.55 22.24
N THR A 32 18.30 -9.56 21.38
CA THR A 32 17.11 -8.75 21.04
C THR A 32 16.57 -9.26 19.70
N ARG A 33 15.43 -9.96 19.74
CA ARG A 33 14.77 -10.52 18.56
C ARG A 33 14.23 -9.39 17.67
N ARG A 34 14.88 -9.12 16.54
CA ARG A 34 14.23 -8.56 15.34
C ARG A 34 13.92 -9.72 14.41
N SER A 35 12.65 -9.99 14.16
CA SER A 35 12.20 -10.98 13.17
C SER A 35 12.37 -10.41 11.77
N LEU A 36 13.48 -10.75 11.13
CA LEU A 36 13.75 -10.56 9.71
C LEU A 36 13.11 -11.72 8.94
N PHE A 37 12.15 -11.44 8.06
CA PHE A 37 11.62 -12.44 7.13
C PHE A 37 12.58 -12.57 5.94
N ILE A 38 13.31 -13.68 5.88
CA ILE A 38 14.10 -14.08 4.71
C ILE A 38 13.25 -15.06 3.90
N PHE A 39 12.94 -14.72 2.64
CA PHE A 39 12.39 -15.68 1.68
C PHE A 39 13.53 -16.55 1.13
N PRO A 40 13.41 -17.89 1.11
CA PRO A 40 14.39 -18.74 0.48
C PRO A 40 14.33 -18.59 -1.05
N PRO A 41 15.47 -18.69 -1.75
CA PRO A 41 15.51 -18.73 -3.20
C PRO A 41 15.29 -20.17 -3.62
N ASP A 42 14.07 -20.55 -4.02
CA ASP A 42 13.84 -21.67 -4.95
C ASP A 42 12.36 -21.68 -5.41
N GLY A 43 12.18 -21.95 -6.70
CA GLY A 43 11.07 -21.50 -7.52
C GLY A 43 9.66 -21.99 -7.13
N LEU A 44 8.71 -21.04 -7.17
CA LEU A 44 7.28 -21.32 -7.24
C LEU A 44 6.85 -21.30 -8.70
N ARG A 45 6.65 -22.51 -9.26
CA ARG A 45 5.92 -22.73 -10.51
C ARG A 45 4.49 -22.18 -10.33
N SER A 46 4.03 -21.41 -11.29
CA SER A 46 2.65 -20.94 -11.40
C SER A 46 1.68 -22.13 -11.57
N PRO A 47 0.56 -22.19 -10.82
CA PRO A 47 -0.54 -23.05 -11.22
C PRO A 47 -1.33 -22.31 -12.30
N LEU A 48 -1.37 -22.93 -13.47
CA LEU A 48 -2.26 -22.65 -14.58
C LEU A 48 -3.72 -22.56 -14.11
N PHE A 49 -4.43 -21.58 -14.67
CA PHE A 49 -5.88 -21.42 -14.61
C PHE A 49 -6.59 -22.69 -15.09
N LEU A 50 -7.44 -23.25 -14.24
CA LEU A 50 -8.57 -24.08 -14.64
C LEU A 50 -9.77 -23.66 -13.79
N GLY A 51 -10.85 -23.32 -14.49
CA GLY A 51 -12.03 -22.63 -13.96
C GLY A 51 -12.69 -23.36 -12.78
N GLY A 52 -13.19 -22.53 -11.86
CA GLY A 52 -13.99 -22.96 -10.73
C GLY A 52 -14.09 -21.83 -9.72
N SER A 53 -15.24 -21.16 -9.68
CA SER A 53 -15.60 -20.14 -8.70
C SER A 53 -15.41 -20.68 -7.27
N ARG A 54 -14.34 -20.24 -6.60
CA ARG A 54 -14.15 -20.43 -5.16
C ARG A 54 -13.74 -19.10 -4.56
N PHE A 55 -14.63 -18.53 -3.76
CA PHE A 55 -14.38 -17.34 -2.94
C PHE A 55 -13.12 -17.55 -2.09
N ALA A 56 -12.16 -16.64 -2.20
CA ALA A 56 -11.00 -16.61 -1.31
C ALA A 56 -11.44 -16.11 0.07
N ARG A 57 -11.37 -16.98 1.09
CA ARG A 57 -11.61 -16.59 2.50
C ARG A 57 -10.38 -15.87 3.04
N LEU A 58 -10.42 -14.55 3.13
CA LEU A 58 -9.43 -13.79 3.90
C LEU A 58 -9.99 -13.50 5.31
N ARG A 59 -9.61 -14.32 6.29
CA ARG A 59 -9.90 -14.07 7.72
C ARG A 59 -8.85 -13.11 8.29
N LEU A 60 -9.20 -11.86 8.54
CA LEU A 60 -8.42 -10.95 9.39
C LEU A 60 -8.80 -11.19 10.85
N ALA A 61 -7.90 -11.76 11.65
CA ALA A 61 -8.12 -12.00 13.07
C ALA A 61 -7.29 -11.04 13.92
N ALA A 62 -7.94 -10.27 14.80
CA ALA A 62 -7.27 -9.48 15.83
C ALA A 62 -6.79 -10.39 16.98
N ARG A 63 -5.52 -10.30 17.36
CA ARG A 63 -4.95 -10.99 18.52
C ARG A 63 -5.09 -10.14 19.79
N PRO A 64 -5.58 -10.68 20.92
CA PRO A 64 -5.61 -9.94 22.18
C PRO A 64 -4.20 -9.87 22.79
N LEU A 65 -3.80 -8.67 23.22
CA LEU A 65 -2.56 -8.43 23.97
C LEU A 65 -2.71 -8.94 25.41
N ARG A 66 -1.77 -9.78 25.85
CA ARG A 66 -1.63 -10.21 27.25
C ARG A 66 -0.57 -9.36 27.96
N GLY A 67 -0.97 -8.78 29.08
CA GLY A 67 -0.16 -8.65 30.29
C GLY A 67 0.70 -7.39 30.42
N LEU A 68 0.39 -6.59 31.45
CA LEU A 68 1.38 -5.96 32.31
C LEU A 68 0.76 -5.84 33.71
N ALA A 69 1.32 -6.60 34.65
CA ALA A 69 1.05 -6.51 36.07
C ALA A 69 1.86 -5.35 36.65
N GLY A 70 1.23 -4.49 37.44
CA GLY A 70 1.91 -3.41 38.15
C GLY A 70 0.92 -2.36 38.65
N CYS A 71 0.36 -2.58 39.83
CA CYS A 71 -0.43 -1.58 40.53
C CYS A 71 0.15 -1.41 41.93
N ALA A 72 0.56 -0.19 42.28
CA ALA A 72 0.91 0.17 43.65
C ALA A 72 0.30 1.52 44.03
N LYS A 73 -0.70 1.42 44.93
CA LYS A 73 -1.06 2.33 46.02
C LYS A 73 -1.69 3.70 45.68
N LEU A 74 -3.02 3.72 45.68
CA LEU A 74 -3.83 4.78 46.32
C LEU A 74 -5.03 4.13 47.04
N ALA A 75 -5.35 4.63 48.24
CA ALA A 75 -6.31 4.06 49.20
C ALA A 75 -7.78 4.07 48.71
N PRO A 76 -8.65 3.16 49.21
CA PRO A 76 -9.97 2.95 48.62
C PRO A 76 -11.00 3.94 49.17
N ALA A 77 -11.59 4.76 48.30
CA ALA A 77 -12.94 5.27 48.52
C ALA A 77 -13.92 4.14 48.17
N GLN A 78 -14.62 3.62 49.18
CA GLN A 78 -15.64 2.60 49.01
C GLN A 78 -16.85 3.17 48.26
N CYS A 79 -16.79 3.17 46.93
CA CYS A 79 -17.99 3.25 46.10
C CYS A 79 -18.46 1.81 45.89
N ALA A 80 -19.48 1.40 46.64
CA ALA A 80 -20.15 0.12 46.48
C ALA A 80 -20.91 0.09 45.15
N ILE A 81 -20.19 -0.13 44.04
CA ILE A 81 -20.80 -0.61 42.82
C ILE A 81 -21.23 -2.04 43.12
N GLN A 82 -22.54 -2.26 43.24
CA GLN A 82 -23.10 -3.60 43.12
C GLN A 82 -22.65 -4.15 41.77
N ALA A 83 -21.56 -4.91 41.79
CA ALA A 83 -21.13 -5.75 40.69
C ALA A 83 -22.16 -6.88 40.59
N GLY A 84 -23.33 -6.55 40.04
CA GLY A 84 -24.18 -7.54 39.42
C GLY A 84 -23.28 -8.27 38.43
N LYS A 85 -22.97 -9.53 38.73
CA LYS A 85 -22.37 -10.47 37.80
C LYS A 85 -23.38 -10.69 36.67
N ARG A 86 -23.58 -9.69 35.80
CA ARG A 86 -23.91 -9.97 34.42
C ARG A 86 -22.70 -10.72 33.91
N ARG A 87 -22.77 -12.05 33.98
CA ARG A 87 -22.05 -12.89 33.03
C ARG A 87 -22.31 -12.22 31.69
N LEU A 88 -21.25 -11.72 31.06
CA LEU A 88 -21.29 -11.44 29.62
C LEU A 88 -21.68 -12.78 28.99
N SER A 89 -22.98 -12.96 28.78
CA SER A 89 -23.56 -14.10 28.09
C SER A 89 -22.88 -14.11 26.74
N SER A 90 -22.05 -15.12 26.48
CA SER A 90 -21.26 -15.30 25.25
C SER A 90 -20.85 -13.97 24.62
N ALA A 91 -19.70 -13.43 25.02
CA ALA A 91 -19.06 -12.29 24.36
C ALA A 91 -19.41 -12.30 22.87
N SER A 92 -20.17 -11.31 22.40
CA SER A 92 -20.60 -11.23 21.02
C SER A 92 -19.33 -11.21 20.18
N MET A 93 -18.96 -12.37 19.65
CA MET A 93 -17.80 -12.50 18.79
C MET A 93 -18.05 -11.54 17.64
N ALA A 94 -17.05 -10.69 17.35
CA ALA A 94 -17.12 -9.77 16.23
C ALA A 94 -17.63 -10.52 14.99
N LYS A 95 -18.62 -9.96 14.29
CA LYS A 95 -19.21 -10.62 13.13
C LYS A 95 -18.08 -10.91 12.12
N GLU A 96 -18.13 -12.09 11.49
CA GLU A 96 -17.22 -12.38 10.39
C GLU A 96 -17.53 -11.44 9.22
N VAL A 97 -16.49 -10.82 8.66
CA VAL A 97 -16.61 -9.88 7.54
C VAL A 97 -16.09 -10.53 6.26
N TYR A 98 -16.82 -10.34 5.17
CA TYR A 98 -16.51 -10.90 3.86
C TYR A 98 -16.55 -9.80 2.80
N VAL A 99 -15.67 -9.90 1.80
CA VAL A 99 -15.76 -9.09 0.58
C VAL A 99 -16.66 -9.84 -0.40
N ALA A 100 -17.85 -9.29 -0.67
CA ALA A 100 -18.82 -9.92 -1.55
C ALA A 100 -18.40 -9.88 -3.03
N ALA A 101 -17.92 -8.71 -3.48
CA ALA A 101 -17.41 -8.49 -4.83
C ALA A 101 -16.48 -7.28 -4.85
N VAL A 102 -15.75 -7.12 -5.95
CA VAL A 102 -14.84 -5.98 -6.19
C VAL A 102 -15.03 -5.51 -7.63
N GLY A 103 -15.28 -4.22 -7.81
CA GLY A 103 -15.26 -3.55 -9.11
C GLY A 103 -14.06 -2.62 -9.21
N LEU A 104 -13.30 -2.74 -10.30
CA LEU A 104 -12.12 -1.91 -10.55
C LEU A 104 -12.24 -1.22 -11.90
N THR A 105 -11.87 0.06 -11.93
CA THR A 105 -11.82 0.86 -13.15
C THR A 105 -10.39 0.89 -13.71
N LYS A 106 -10.27 1.32 -14.97
CA LYS A 106 -8.97 1.54 -15.60
C LYS A 106 -8.25 2.69 -14.89
N VAL A 107 -7.02 2.46 -14.44
CA VAL A 107 -6.12 3.56 -14.05
C VAL A 107 -5.71 4.30 -15.32
N ASP A 108 -6.20 5.52 -15.47
CA ASP A 108 -6.02 6.35 -16.66
C ASP A 108 -4.95 7.42 -16.44
N LEU A 109 -3.93 7.42 -17.30
CA LEU A 109 -2.89 8.47 -17.28
C LEU A 109 -3.30 9.71 -18.08
N THR A 110 -4.35 9.64 -18.89
CA THR A 110 -4.81 10.74 -19.74
C THR A 110 -5.81 11.67 -19.03
N GLY A 111 -6.52 11.16 -18.03
CA GLY A 111 -7.59 11.87 -17.32
C GLY A 111 -8.89 12.04 -18.12
N ARG A 112 -9.03 11.33 -19.26
CA ARG A 112 -10.11 11.52 -20.22
C ARG A 112 -11.19 10.45 -20.18
N ILE A 113 -10.93 9.31 -19.54
CA ILE A 113 -11.91 8.21 -19.48
C ILE A 113 -13.15 8.58 -18.66
N PHE A 114 -12.96 9.31 -17.57
CA PHE A 114 -14.03 9.73 -16.67
C PHE A 114 -14.12 11.25 -16.63
N GLY A 115 -15.33 11.80 -16.69
CA GLY A 115 -15.59 13.25 -16.66
C GLY A 115 -15.51 13.83 -15.25
N SER A 116 -15.89 13.03 -14.24
CA SER A 116 -15.91 13.36 -12.82
C SER A 116 -15.55 12.16 -11.95
N ILE A 117 -15.19 12.40 -10.69
CA ILE A 117 -15.02 11.34 -9.69
C ILE A 117 -16.29 10.49 -9.53
N PHE A 118 -17.47 11.08 -9.75
CA PHE A 118 -18.75 10.37 -9.70
C PHE A 118 -18.91 9.36 -10.84
N ASP A 119 -18.42 9.67 -12.04
CA ASP A 119 -18.43 8.72 -13.16
C ASP A 119 -17.51 7.53 -12.86
N LEU A 120 -16.34 7.81 -12.27
CA LEU A 120 -15.40 6.79 -11.83
C LEU A 120 -16.03 5.87 -10.77
N PHE A 121 -16.68 6.45 -9.75
CA PHE A 121 -17.39 5.66 -8.74
C PHE A 121 -18.59 4.89 -9.29
N SER A 122 -19.32 5.46 -10.25
CA SER A 122 -20.46 4.79 -10.89
C SER A 122 -20.01 3.59 -11.71
N ASP A 123 -18.93 3.71 -12.48
CA ASP A 123 -18.35 2.58 -13.23
C ASP A 123 -17.79 1.49 -12.30
N ALA A 124 -17.06 1.88 -11.24
CA ALA A 124 -16.57 0.94 -10.23
C ALA A 124 -17.72 0.19 -9.55
N TYR A 125 -18.77 0.92 -9.17
CA TYR A 125 -19.97 0.37 -8.54
C TYR A 125 -20.69 -0.62 -9.47
N ALA A 126 -20.95 -0.23 -10.72
CA ALA A 126 -21.61 -1.10 -11.69
C ALA A 126 -20.85 -2.42 -11.89
N ARG A 127 -19.52 -2.35 -12.06
CA ARG A 127 -18.66 -3.54 -12.18
C ARG A 127 -18.68 -4.42 -10.93
N ALA A 128 -18.69 -3.82 -9.75
CA ALA A 128 -18.79 -4.59 -8.50
C ALA A 128 -20.13 -5.35 -8.40
N LEU A 129 -21.20 -4.79 -8.95
CA LEU A 129 -22.52 -5.43 -8.96
C LEU A 129 -22.64 -6.59 -9.95
N GLU A 130 -21.82 -6.65 -11.01
CA GLU A 130 -21.79 -7.76 -11.96
C GLU A 130 -21.54 -9.10 -11.26
N ASP A 131 -20.62 -9.12 -10.29
CA ASP A 131 -20.21 -10.31 -9.54
C ASP A 131 -20.82 -10.40 -8.12
N SER A 132 -21.64 -9.43 -7.72
CA SER A 132 -22.29 -9.42 -6.40
C SER A 132 -23.75 -9.81 -6.51
N SER A 133 -24.31 -10.47 -5.50
CA SER A 133 -25.76 -10.59 -5.30
C SER A 133 -26.33 -9.52 -4.36
N VAL A 134 -25.48 -8.73 -3.70
CA VAL A 134 -25.89 -7.67 -2.76
C VAL A 134 -26.36 -6.46 -3.57
N ARG A 135 -27.56 -5.95 -3.25
CA ARG A 135 -28.18 -4.80 -3.94
C ARG A 135 -28.67 -3.70 -3.00
N SER A 136 -28.69 -3.96 -1.70
CA SER A 136 -29.01 -3.01 -0.64
C SER A 136 -27.79 -2.86 0.26
N PHE A 137 -27.57 -1.65 0.77
CA PHE A 137 -26.46 -1.32 1.65
C PHE A 137 -26.98 -0.54 2.85
N ASP A 138 -26.47 -0.84 4.04
CA ASP A 138 -26.83 -0.13 5.27
C ASP A 138 -26.00 1.15 5.45
N ALA A 139 -24.82 1.20 4.82
CA ALA A 139 -23.94 2.37 4.81
C ALA A 139 -23.06 2.41 3.55
N VAL A 140 -22.57 3.61 3.22
CA VAL A 140 -21.56 3.84 2.18
C VAL A 140 -20.32 4.47 2.81
N GLN A 141 -19.16 3.88 2.58
CA GLN A 141 -17.87 4.44 2.96
C GLN A 141 -17.12 4.91 1.72
N VAL A 142 -16.75 6.18 1.70
CA VAL A 142 -16.09 6.84 0.56
C VAL A 142 -14.66 7.21 0.93
N GLY A 143 -13.70 6.74 0.15
CA GLY A 143 -12.29 7.12 0.24
C GLY A 143 -11.89 7.96 -0.98
N VAL A 144 -11.73 9.26 -0.77
CA VAL A 144 -11.20 10.22 -1.76
C VAL A 144 -10.48 11.34 -1.02
N MET A 145 -9.34 11.77 -1.54
CA MET A 145 -8.47 12.75 -0.93
C MET A 145 -8.40 14.02 -1.78
N ASP A 146 -8.49 15.19 -1.14
CA ASP A 146 -8.30 16.48 -1.81
C ASP A 146 -9.19 16.70 -3.07
N SER A 147 -10.37 16.09 -3.12
CA SER A 147 -11.34 16.28 -4.22
C SER A 147 -11.71 17.75 -4.44
N GLU A 148 -11.65 18.53 -3.38
CA GLU A 148 -11.88 19.96 -3.33
C GLU A 148 -10.80 20.74 -4.11
N GLU A 149 -9.58 20.22 -4.17
CA GLU A 149 -8.45 20.85 -4.86
C GLU A 149 -8.25 20.29 -6.27
N PHE A 150 -8.46 18.97 -6.45
CA PHE A 150 -8.34 18.32 -7.75
C PHE A 150 -9.54 18.56 -8.66
N GLU A 151 -10.76 18.56 -8.13
CA GLU A 151 -11.98 18.67 -8.93
C GLU A 151 -12.85 19.88 -8.58
N ASN A 152 -12.46 20.71 -7.59
CA ASN A 152 -13.29 21.79 -7.07
C ASN A 152 -14.67 21.29 -6.63
N ARG A 153 -14.70 20.14 -5.94
CA ARG A 153 -15.92 19.51 -5.46
C ARG A 153 -15.78 19.12 -3.99
N ALA A 154 -16.69 19.63 -3.18
CA ALA A 154 -16.86 19.25 -1.79
C ALA A 154 -18.07 18.31 -1.62
N ASN A 155 -18.25 17.80 -0.40
CA ASN A 155 -19.39 16.97 -0.02
C ASN A 155 -19.59 15.71 -0.89
N ILE A 156 -18.48 15.07 -1.27
CA ILE A 156 -18.46 13.93 -2.22
C ILE A 156 -19.36 12.78 -1.75
N ALA A 157 -19.35 12.46 -0.44
CA ALA A 157 -20.12 11.33 0.10
C ALA A 157 -21.62 11.46 -0.11
N THR A 158 -22.19 12.65 0.09
CA THR A 158 -23.62 12.88 -0.17
C THR A 158 -23.94 12.83 -1.66
N VAL A 159 -23.11 13.49 -2.49
CA VAL A 159 -23.38 13.58 -3.93
C VAL A 159 -23.24 12.23 -4.62
N VAL A 160 -22.29 11.38 -4.21
CA VAL A 160 -22.15 10.04 -4.80
C VAL A 160 -23.36 9.16 -4.47
N VAL A 161 -23.89 9.22 -3.24
CA VAL A 161 -25.07 8.44 -2.86
C VAL A 161 -26.30 8.87 -3.65
N ASP A 162 -26.51 10.17 -3.86
CA ASP A 162 -27.57 10.69 -4.72
C ASP A 162 -27.41 10.20 -6.17
N ARG A 163 -26.20 10.32 -6.72
CA ARG A 163 -25.86 9.88 -8.09
C ARG A 163 -26.07 8.39 -8.33
N LEU A 164 -25.82 7.55 -7.32
CA LEU A 164 -26.01 6.10 -7.40
C LEU A 164 -27.45 5.66 -7.11
N GLY A 165 -28.37 6.59 -6.81
CA GLY A 165 -29.75 6.26 -6.43
C GLY A 165 -29.86 5.57 -5.08
N LEU A 166 -28.89 5.79 -4.18
CA LEU A 166 -28.80 5.20 -2.85
C LEU A 166 -29.35 6.14 -1.76
N THR A 167 -30.22 7.08 -2.13
CA THR A 167 -30.74 8.13 -1.24
C THR A 167 -31.32 7.55 0.04
N GLY A 168 -30.97 8.13 1.19
CA GLY A 168 -31.39 7.67 2.52
C GLY A 168 -30.39 6.74 3.20
N ILE A 169 -29.38 6.23 2.49
CA ILE A 169 -28.29 5.44 3.08
C ILE A 169 -27.22 6.40 3.64
N PRO A 170 -26.78 6.23 4.90
CA PRO A 170 -25.74 7.08 5.48
C PRO A 170 -24.40 6.89 4.75
N ALA A 171 -23.72 8.00 4.46
CA ALA A 171 -22.44 8.01 3.77
C ALA A 171 -21.38 8.79 4.55
N VAL A 172 -20.18 8.22 4.67
CA VAL A 172 -19.05 8.87 5.35
C VAL A 172 -17.85 8.91 4.42
N ARG A 173 -17.22 10.09 4.33
CA ARG A 173 -15.91 10.27 3.68
C ARG A 173 -14.81 10.08 4.71
N SER A 174 -13.84 9.23 4.41
CA SER A 174 -12.58 9.13 5.14
C SER A 174 -11.44 9.65 4.26
N GLU A 175 -10.50 10.35 4.88
CA GLU A 175 -9.28 10.85 4.22
C GLU A 175 -8.09 10.64 5.15
N THR A 176 -7.08 9.94 4.65
CA THR A 176 -5.85 9.57 5.38
C THR A 176 -4.66 9.51 4.41
N ALA A 177 -4.52 10.56 3.59
CA ALA A 177 -3.51 10.65 2.55
C ALA A 177 -3.51 9.42 1.60
N SER A 178 -2.34 8.85 1.28
CA SER A 178 -2.23 7.66 0.42
C SER A 178 -2.89 6.40 0.98
N SER A 179 -3.27 6.39 2.26
CA SER A 179 -3.97 5.25 2.88
C SER A 179 -5.50 5.36 2.82
N THR A 180 -6.03 6.41 2.20
CA THR A 180 -7.47 6.72 2.17
C THR A 180 -8.36 5.55 1.74
N GLY A 181 -7.99 4.80 0.69
CA GLY A 181 -8.76 3.63 0.27
C GLY A 181 -8.75 2.50 1.31
N ALA A 182 -7.61 2.29 1.98
CA ALA A 182 -7.50 1.31 3.07
C ALA A 182 -8.26 1.75 4.32
N SER A 183 -8.26 3.05 4.63
CA SER A 183 -9.06 3.60 5.73
C SER A 183 -10.55 3.48 5.47
N ALA A 184 -11.01 3.67 4.23
CA ALA A 184 -12.40 3.40 3.89
C ALA A 184 -12.77 1.92 4.11
N LEU A 185 -11.90 0.98 3.70
CA LEU A 185 -12.13 -0.44 3.97
C LEU A 185 -12.07 -0.76 5.47
N HIS A 186 -11.17 -0.12 6.22
CA HIS A 186 -11.02 -0.26 7.67
C HIS A 186 -12.30 0.15 8.41
N GLU A 187 -12.88 1.31 8.08
CA GLU A 187 -14.14 1.76 8.70
C GLU A 187 -15.32 0.84 8.34
N ALA A 188 -15.40 0.41 7.08
CA ALA A 188 -16.45 -0.54 6.64
C ALA A 188 -16.35 -1.87 7.37
N TYR A 189 -15.13 -2.37 7.61
CA TYR A 189 -14.90 -3.57 8.42
C TYR A 189 -15.49 -3.42 9.82
N TYR A 190 -15.23 -2.30 10.51
CA TYR A 190 -15.75 -2.11 11.87
C TYR A 190 -17.26 -1.97 11.92
N LYS A 191 -17.89 -1.35 10.92
CA LYS A 191 -19.35 -1.27 10.82
C LYS A 191 -20.00 -2.65 10.74
N ILE A 192 -19.43 -3.56 9.96
CA ILE A 192 -19.93 -4.93 9.86
C ILE A 192 -19.59 -5.73 11.12
N ALA A 193 -18.32 -5.69 11.55
CA ALA A 193 -17.83 -6.48 12.68
C ALA A 193 -18.52 -6.13 14.00
N SER A 194 -18.89 -4.87 14.22
CA SER A 194 -19.64 -4.40 15.39
C SER A 194 -21.13 -4.78 15.36
N GLY A 195 -21.64 -5.14 14.17
CA GLY A 195 -23.06 -5.38 13.94
C GLY A 195 -23.88 -4.11 13.67
N GLU A 196 -23.24 -2.93 13.53
CA GLU A 196 -23.90 -1.67 13.11
C GLU A 196 -24.51 -1.79 11.71
N ALA A 197 -23.85 -2.51 10.80
CA ALA A 197 -24.29 -2.77 9.45
C ALA A 197 -24.20 -4.27 9.13
N GLU A 198 -25.03 -4.74 8.19
CA GLU A 198 -24.88 -6.08 7.58
C GLU A 198 -24.16 -5.99 6.23
N SER A 199 -24.34 -4.88 5.52
CA SER A 199 -23.76 -4.63 4.20
C SER A 199 -23.27 -3.19 4.09
N VAL A 200 -22.03 -3.01 3.64
CA VAL A 200 -21.41 -1.70 3.45
C VAL A 200 -20.83 -1.61 2.04
N LEU A 201 -21.20 -0.58 1.29
CA LEU A 201 -20.57 -0.26 0.01
C LEU A 201 -19.32 0.57 0.27
N VAL A 202 -18.17 0.15 -0.25
CA VAL A 202 -16.91 0.90 -0.17
C VAL A 202 -16.56 1.42 -1.55
N LEU A 203 -16.43 2.74 -1.68
CA LEU A 203 -16.03 3.43 -2.90
C LEU A 203 -14.69 4.12 -2.64
N GLY A 204 -13.66 3.78 -3.41
CA GLY A 204 -12.33 4.36 -3.26
C GLY A 204 -11.76 4.73 -4.63
N GLY A 205 -11.22 5.93 -4.78
CA GLY A 205 -10.76 6.40 -6.08
C GLY A 205 -10.35 7.87 -6.07
N GLU A 206 -9.60 8.26 -7.11
CA GLU A 206 -9.02 9.59 -7.22
C GLU A 206 -8.96 10.03 -8.69
N ARG A 207 -9.13 11.33 -8.95
CA ARG A 207 -8.95 11.93 -10.28
C ARG A 207 -7.99 13.11 -10.21
N MET A 208 -6.71 12.81 -10.43
CA MET A 208 -5.63 13.79 -10.28
C MET A 208 -5.19 14.45 -11.60
N LYS A 209 -5.63 13.91 -12.74
CA LYS A 209 -5.23 14.38 -14.08
C LYS A 209 -6.01 15.60 -14.57
N THR A 210 -6.78 16.22 -13.70
CA THR A 210 -7.49 17.49 -13.92
C THR A 210 -6.56 18.70 -13.81
N VAL A 211 -5.38 18.54 -13.20
CA VAL A 211 -4.36 19.57 -13.01
C VAL A 211 -3.00 19.11 -13.57
N ASN A 212 -2.08 20.05 -13.77
CA ASN A 212 -0.71 19.72 -14.19
C ASN A 212 0.11 19.13 -13.02
N THR A 213 1.29 18.58 -13.32
CA THR A 213 2.14 17.93 -12.32
C THR A 213 2.56 18.87 -11.19
N GLU A 214 2.89 20.13 -11.49
CA GLU A 214 3.32 21.11 -10.48
C GLU A 214 2.21 21.39 -9.46
N VAL A 215 0.99 21.63 -9.94
CA VAL A 215 -0.18 21.84 -9.10
C VAL A 215 -0.52 20.57 -8.31
N ALA A 216 -0.48 19.39 -8.93
CA ALA A 216 -0.69 18.13 -8.23
C ALA A 216 0.34 17.92 -7.11
N THR A 217 1.63 18.19 -7.37
CA THR A 217 2.68 18.11 -6.36
C THR A 217 2.44 19.11 -5.22
N ALA A 218 1.99 20.32 -5.51
CA ALA A 218 1.66 21.32 -4.50
C ALA A 218 0.48 20.89 -3.62
N ILE A 219 -0.59 20.33 -4.21
CA ILE A 219 -1.74 19.77 -3.49
C ILE A 219 -1.28 18.65 -2.56
N LEU A 220 -0.62 17.63 -3.10
CA LEU A 220 -0.15 16.47 -2.33
C LEU A 220 0.86 16.84 -1.23
N SER A 221 1.67 17.87 -1.44
CA SER A 221 2.62 18.33 -0.44
C SER A 221 1.90 18.91 0.79
N LYS A 222 0.62 19.28 0.72
CA LYS A 222 -0.14 19.72 1.91
C LYS A 222 -0.27 18.63 2.97
N SER A 223 -0.05 17.36 2.63
CA SER A 223 0.08 16.27 3.62
C SER A 223 1.42 16.27 4.38
N VAL A 224 2.40 17.08 3.94
CA VAL A 224 3.67 17.33 4.63
C VAL A 224 3.51 18.48 5.62
N ASP A 225 4.21 18.40 6.75
CA ASP A 225 4.23 19.46 7.76
C ASP A 225 4.62 20.82 7.12
N PRO A 226 3.94 21.92 7.48
CA PRO A 226 4.26 23.24 6.94
C PRO A 226 5.72 23.67 7.12
N GLU A 227 6.37 23.30 8.23
CA GLU A 227 7.78 23.65 8.47
C GLU A 227 8.70 22.88 7.53
N GLU A 228 8.44 21.60 7.29
CA GLU A 228 9.20 20.81 6.30
C GLU A 228 9.01 21.38 4.89
N ARG A 229 7.78 21.72 4.51
CA ARG A 229 7.50 22.36 3.21
C ARG A 229 8.21 23.69 3.03
N ARG A 230 8.38 24.47 4.10
CA ARG A 230 9.08 25.76 4.06
C ARG A 230 10.55 25.61 3.64
N PHE A 231 11.16 24.46 3.90
CA PHE A 231 12.51 24.12 3.42
C PHE A 231 12.52 23.52 2.01
N GLY A 232 11.37 23.48 1.32
CA GLY A 232 11.25 22.96 -0.03
C GLY A 232 11.03 21.45 -0.11
N PHE A 233 10.71 20.77 1.01
CA PHE A 233 10.42 19.35 0.98
C PHE A 233 9.09 19.05 0.27
N THR A 234 9.20 18.31 -0.83
CA THR A 234 8.08 17.64 -1.50
C THR A 234 7.99 16.18 -1.02
N MET A 235 6.84 15.53 -1.25
CA MET A 235 6.71 14.11 -0.93
C MET A 235 7.79 13.23 -1.58
N PRO A 236 8.10 13.36 -2.89
CA PRO A 236 9.22 12.64 -3.49
C PRO A 236 10.58 12.93 -2.82
N ALA A 237 10.83 14.17 -2.38
CA ALA A 237 12.07 14.51 -1.69
C ALA A 237 12.19 13.81 -0.32
N LEU A 238 11.10 13.71 0.43
CA LEU A 238 11.07 12.98 1.71
C LEU A 238 11.28 11.47 1.49
N ILE A 239 10.65 10.88 0.47
CA ILE A 239 10.87 9.48 0.09
C ILE A 239 12.33 9.26 -0.33
N ALA A 240 12.92 10.22 -1.04
CA ALA A 240 14.32 10.15 -1.44
C ALA A 240 15.26 10.15 -0.22
N LEU A 241 15.02 11.00 0.78
CA LEU A 241 15.79 11.00 2.03
C LEU A 241 15.70 9.67 2.79
N ILE A 242 14.50 9.09 2.87
CA ILE A 242 14.29 7.76 3.47
C ILE A 242 15.05 6.69 2.67
N THR A 243 14.99 6.77 1.34
CA THR A 243 15.70 5.83 0.45
C THR A 243 17.22 5.91 0.63
N GLN A 244 17.78 7.12 0.75
CA GLN A 244 19.21 7.30 1.04
C GLN A 244 19.59 6.76 2.42
N ALA A 245 18.75 6.97 3.44
CA ALA A 245 18.97 6.41 4.77
C ALA A 245 18.98 4.87 4.73
N TRP A 246 18.05 4.29 3.97
CA TRP A 246 17.97 2.85 3.74
C TRP A 246 19.20 2.28 3.01
N PHE A 247 19.67 2.96 1.96
CA PHE A 247 20.92 2.58 1.27
C PHE A 247 22.12 2.61 2.21
N ARG A 248 22.26 3.65 3.04
CA ARG A 248 23.33 3.75 4.03
C ARG A 248 23.27 2.63 5.07
N GLU A 249 22.08 2.29 5.56
CA GLU A 249 21.90 1.21 6.55
C GLU A 249 22.31 -0.16 5.98
N LEU A 250 22.05 -0.38 4.68
CA LEU A 250 22.41 -1.62 3.99
C LEU A 250 23.83 -1.62 3.38
N GLY A 251 24.55 -0.50 3.45
CA GLY A 251 25.86 -0.35 2.80
C GLY A 251 25.80 -0.45 1.27
N LEU A 252 24.68 -0.05 0.66
CA LEU A 252 24.53 -0.01 -0.80
C LEU A 252 25.20 1.25 -1.35
N ASP A 253 26.06 1.05 -2.36
CA ASP A 253 26.55 2.16 -3.17
C ASP A 253 25.48 2.64 -4.16
N GLU A 254 25.78 3.73 -4.88
CA GLU A 254 24.85 4.36 -5.80
C GLU A 254 24.44 3.42 -6.95
N GLU A 255 25.38 2.62 -7.47
CA GLU A 255 25.13 1.70 -8.57
C GLU A 255 24.21 0.54 -8.12
N ALA A 256 24.53 -0.07 -6.98
CA ALA A 256 23.70 -1.12 -6.40
C ALA A 256 22.29 -0.60 -6.04
N GLY A 257 22.20 0.61 -5.48
CA GLY A 257 20.94 1.28 -5.20
C GLY A 257 20.10 1.52 -6.46
N ALA A 258 20.71 2.06 -7.52
CA ALA A 258 20.06 2.27 -8.82
C ALA A 258 19.58 0.95 -9.44
N GLN A 259 20.38 -0.12 -9.35
CA GLN A 259 20.00 -1.46 -9.80
C GLN A 259 18.78 -2.01 -9.07
N VAL A 260 18.70 -1.83 -7.75
CA VAL A 260 17.55 -2.25 -6.95
C VAL A 260 16.28 -1.51 -7.39
N LEU A 261 16.35 -0.18 -7.49
CA LEU A 261 15.20 0.65 -7.90
C LEU A 261 14.74 0.32 -9.32
N ALA A 262 15.68 0.18 -10.27
CA ALA A 262 15.37 -0.16 -11.65
C ALA A 262 14.71 -1.54 -11.78
N ARG A 263 15.19 -2.55 -11.04
CA ARG A 263 14.60 -3.91 -11.07
C ARG A 263 13.22 -3.95 -10.44
N LEU A 264 12.99 -3.19 -9.37
CA LEU A 264 11.68 -3.05 -8.75
C LEU A 264 10.68 -2.48 -9.76
N MET A 265 11.06 -1.39 -10.44
CA MET A 265 10.17 -0.74 -11.40
C MET A 265 9.98 -1.55 -12.67
N HIS A 266 11.03 -2.17 -13.20
CA HIS A 266 10.94 -3.08 -14.34
C HIS A 266 9.95 -4.22 -14.06
N ARG A 267 10.01 -4.83 -12.88
CA ARG A 267 9.05 -5.85 -12.46
C ARG A 267 7.62 -5.29 -12.40
N ALA A 268 7.43 -4.10 -11.84
CA ALA A 268 6.13 -3.47 -11.75
C ALA A 268 5.52 -3.16 -13.13
N HIS A 269 6.31 -2.58 -14.06
CA HIS A 269 5.87 -2.34 -15.44
C HIS A 269 5.62 -3.64 -16.21
N ALA A 270 6.44 -4.68 -16.01
CA ALA A 270 6.21 -5.97 -16.63
C ALA A 270 4.88 -6.60 -16.18
N LEU A 271 4.54 -6.54 -14.89
CA LEU A 271 3.24 -7.01 -14.39
C LEU A 271 2.09 -6.12 -14.89
N GLY A 272 2.26 -4.80 -14.87
CA GLY A 272 1.27 -3.84 -15.33
C GLY A 272 0.96 -3.96 -16.83
N ALA A 273 1.96 -4.25 -17.66
CA ALA A 273 1.80 -4.40 -19.11
C ALA A 273 0.82 -5.52 -19.49
N HIS A 274 0.65 -6.53 -18.64
CA HIS A 274 -0.28 -7.64 -18.85
C HIS A 274 -1.66 -7.43 -18.21
N ASN A 275 -1.85 -6.36 -17.42
CA ASN A 275 -3.12 -6.08 -16.74
C ASN A 275 -3.91 -4.99 -17.50
N PRO A 276 -5.08 -5.31 -18.10
CA PRO A 276 -5.88 -4.34 -18.85
C PRO A 276 -6.30 -3.10 -18.05
N LEU A 277 -6.39 -3.20 -16.72
CA LEU A 277 -6.75 -2.08 -15.83
C LEU A 277 -5.55 -1.23 -15.38
N ALA A 278 -4.32 -1.67 -15.60
CA ALA A 278 -3.13 -0.94 -15.15
C ALA A 278 -2.80 0.25 -16.05
N ALA A 279 -2.25 1.32 -15.48
CA ALA A 279 -1.86 2.54 -16.20
C ALA A 279 -0.96 2.29 -17.43
N PHE A 280 -0.02 1.35 -17.29
CA PHE A 280 0.95 0.97 -18.32
C PHE A 280 0.58 -0.32 -19.06
N TYR A 281 -0.71 -0.65 -19.15
CA TYR A 281 -1.18 -1.78 -19.94
C TYR A 281 -0.67 -1.73 -21.37
N ALA A 282 -0.21 -2.87 -21.89
CA ALA A 282 0.39 -3.02 -23.21
C ALA A 282 1.59 -2.08 -23.47
N ARG A 283 2.26 -1.61 -22.41
CA ARG A 283 3.46 -0.76 -22.46
C ARG A 283 4.58 -1.34 -21.58
N PRO A 284 5.22 -2.44 -22.01
CA PRO A 284 6.37 -2.99 -21.29
C PRO A 284 7.56 -2.03 -21.38
N GLU A 285 8.31 -1.91 -20.28
CA GLU A 285 9.50 -1.07 -20.20
C GLU A 285 10.74 -1.94 -19.99
N PRO A 286 11.73 -1.93 -20.91
CA PRO A 286 12.96 -2.69 -20.73
C PRO A 286 13.79 -2.16 -19.56
N LEU A 287 14.53 -3.04 -18.87
CA LEU A 287 15.35 -2.65 -17.72
C LEU A 287 16.34 -1.52 -18.05
N SER A 288 16.86 -1.49 -19.29
CA SER A 288 17.79 -0.45 -19.74
C SER A 288 17.19 0.95 -19.74
N ALA A 289 15.87 1.10 -19.91
CA ALA A 289 15.22 2.41 -19.96
C ALA A 289 15.30 3.16 -18.61
N TYR A 290 15.35 2.45 -17.49
CA TYR A 290 15.51 3.07 -16.17
C TYR A 290 16.91 3.68 -15.95
N PHE A 291 17.87 3.33 -16.81
CA PHE A 291 19.22 3.90 -16.80
C PHE A 291 19.42 4.94 -17.90
N ASP A 292 18.43 5.17 -18.76
CA ASP A 292 18.51 6.21 -19.80
C ASP A 292 18.18 7.59 -19.18
N PRO A 293 19.16 8.51 -19.06
CA PRO A 293 18.93 9.82 -18.45
C PRO A 293 18.04 10.75 -19.30
N ARG A 294 17.74 10.41 -20.55
CA ARG A 294 16.81 11.17 -21.39
C ARG A 294 15.36 10.75 -21.20
N ALA A 295 15.14 9.49 -20.83
CA ALA A 295 13.82 8.91 -20.62
C ALA A 295 13.42 8.90 -19.12
N ASN A 296 14.38 8.63 -18.24
CA ASN A 296 14.19 8.54 -16.79
C ASN A 296 14.84 9.75 -16.09
N LEU A 297 14.13 10.87 -16.15
CA LEU A 297 14.60 12.16 -15.63
C LEU A 297 14.67 12.15 -14.10
N PRO A 298 15.67 12.81 -13.48
CA PRO A 298 15.74 12.88 -12.03
C PRO A 298 14.54 13.65 -11.45
N VAL A 299 13.98 13.12 -10.36
CA VAL A 299 12.91 13.77 -9.57
C VAL A 299 13.46 14.28 -8.25
N ALA A 300 14.06 13.39 -7.45
CA ALA A 300 14.71 13.72 -6.19
C ALA A 300 15.73 12.63 -5.87
N THR A 301 17.03 12.92 -6.00
CA THR A 301 18.12 11.92 -5.85
C THR A 301 17.93 11.08 -4.59
N PRO A 302 17.88 9.73 -4.68
CA PRO A 302 18.26 8.89 -5.83
C PRO A 302 17.12 8.54 -6.81
N LEU A 303 15.92 9.10 -6.60
CA LEU A 303 14.73 8.81 -7.39
C LEU A 303 14.75 9.55 -8.73
N ARG A 304 14.33 8.83 -9.77
CA ARG A 304 14.15 9.26 -11.16
C ARG A 304 12.73 8.89 -11.57
#